data_AF-A0A9W7HU17-F1
#
_entry.id   AF-A0A9W7HU17-F1
#
_cell.length_a   1.000
_cell.length_b   1.000
_cell.length_c   1.000
_cell.angle_alpha   90.00
_cell.angle_beta   90.00
_cell.angle_gamma   90.00
#
_symmetry.space_group_name_H-M   'P 1'
#
loop_
_entity.id
_entity.type
_entity.pdbx_description
1 polymer ?
#
loop_
_entity_poly.entity_id
_entity_poly.type
_entity_poly.pdbx_seq_one_letter_code
_entity_poly.pdbx_strand_id
1 'polypeptide(L)'
;MEAVNGSSSSTSETSSSSSSSHSSMSALASDKSYKIKGPWSADEDTILTRFVQKHGPRNWSSISRYIKGRSGKSCRLRWCNQLSPNVHHRPFSQAEDHTILAAHATFGNRWATIARLLPGRTDNAVKNHWNSSLKRRQHWKSTHRAMEGGEAPSTALTLAPPVRKRMSSTLSS
;
A
#
# COMPACT_ATOMS: atom_id res chain seq x y z
N MET A 1 -3.82 13.35 74.71
CA MET A 1 -3.29 12.23 75.50
C MET A 1 -4.48 11.45 76.02
N GLU A 2 -4.45 10.12 75.83
CA GLU A 2 -5.28 9.08 76.46
C GLU A 2 -6.77 8.97 76.07
N ALA A 3 -7.11 7.86 75.38
CA ALA A 3 -8.10 6.83 75.77
C ALA A 3 -8.20 5.79 74.61
N VAL A 4 -7.55 4.61 74.66
CA VAL A 4 -7.96 3.29 75.24
C VAL A 4 -9.32 2.78 74.71
N ASN A 5 -9.62 1.50 74.44
CA ASN A 5 -8.91 0.22 74.32
C ASN A 5 -9.93 -0.81 73.77
N GLY A 6 -9.44 -1.85 73.08
CA GLY A 6 -9.98 -3.23 73.18
C GLY A 6 -11.29 -3.56 72.42
N SER A 7 -11.57 -4.78 71.99
CA SER A 7 -10.92 -6.09 72.14
C SER A 7 -11.67 -7.13 71.27
N SER A 8 -10.96 -8.16 70.77
CA SER A 8 -11.38 -9.59 70.74
C SER A 8 -12.55 -10.04 69.82
N SER A 9 -12.63 -11.25 69.24
CA SER A 9 -11.79 -12.45 69.08
C SER A 9 -12.53 -13.45 68.16
N SER A 10 -11.81 -14.48 67.70
CA SER A 10 -12.28 -15.88 67.47
C SER A 10 -12.72 -16.35 66.08
N THR A 11 -11.74 -17.00 65.41
CA THR A 11 -11.72 -18.37 64.86
C THR A 11 -13.01 -19.12 64.53
N SER A 12 -13.04 -19.70 63.31
CA SER A 12 -13.53 -21.07 63.10
C SER A 12 -12.88 -21.69 61.87
N GLU A 13 -12.42 -22.92 62.05
CA GLU A 13 -11.67 -23.74 61.11
C GLU A 13 -12.62 -24.72 60.43
N THR A 14 -12.41 -25.02 59.14
CA THR A 14 -12.96 -26.23 58.50
C THR A 14 -11.96 -26.77 57.50
N SER A 15 -11.46 -27.97 57.77
CA SER A 15 -10.67 -28.81 56.87
C SER A 15 -11.59 -29.67 56.01
N SER A 16 -11.25 -29.87 54.73
CA SER A 16 -11.69 -31.02 53.92
C SER A 16 -10.81 -31.13 52.68
N SER A 17 -10.01 -32.19 52.64
CA SER A 17 -9.19 -32.64 51.53
C SER A 17 -10.07 -33.33 50.47
N SER A 18 -9.81 -33.12 49.18
CA SER A 18 -10.09 -34.11 48.11
C SER A 18 -9.30 -33.74 46.86
N SER A 19 -8.55 -34.73 46.39
CA SER A 19 -7.60 -34.71 45.28
C SER A 19 -8.25 -34.81 43.89
N SER A 20 -7.65 -34.07 42.95
CA SER A 20 -7.37 -34.38 41.53
C SER A 20 -8.46 -35.03 40.67
N SER A 21 -8.76 -34.41 39.50
CA SER A 21 -8.51 -35.01 38.17
C SER A 21 -9.19 -34.27 37.00
N HIS A 22 -8.36 -33.57 36.21
CA HIS A 22 -8.40 -33.36 34.75
C HIS A 22 -9.74 -33.09 34.03
N SER A 23 -9.86 -31.87 33.51
CA SER A 23 -10.28 -31.67 32.11
C SER A 23 -9.72 -30.36 31.57
N SER A 24 -8.62 -30.52 30.84
CA SER A 24 -8.04 -29.55 29.94
C SER A 24 -9.02 -29.27 28.79
N MET A 25 -9.53 -28.04 28.70
CA MET A 25 -10.03 -27.50 27.43
C MET A 25 -9.38 -26.14 27.22
N SER A 26 -8.24 -26.22 26.55
CA SER A 26 -7.73 -25.27 25.54
C SER A 26 -7.99 -23.79 25.78
N ALA A 27 -6.92 -23.13 26.21
CA ALA A 27 -6.36 -21.95 25.55
C ALA A 27 -7.39 -21.08 24.82
N LEU A 28 -7.69 -19.92 25.42
CA LEU A 28 -8.02 -18.73 24.65
C LEU A 28 -6.84 -18.51 23.70
N ALA A 29 -6.94 -19.10 22.52
CA ALA A 29 -6.11 -18.81 21.39
C ALA A 29 -6.22 -17.30 21.23
N SER A 30 -5.15 -16.62 21.62
CA SER A 30 -4.87 -15.29 21.15
C SER A 30 -4.93 -15.43 19.63
N ASP A 31 -6.07 -15.05 19.06
CA ASP A 31 -6.30 -14.92 17.64
C ASP A 31 -5.23 -13.93 17.18
N LYS A 32 -4.05 -14.47 16.85
CA LYS A 32 -3.08 -13.79 16.03
C LYS A 32 -3.77 -13.73 14.69
N SER A 33 -4.66 -12.74 14.55
CA SER A 33 -5.36 -12.41 13.34
C SER A 33 -4.30 -12.40 12.26
N TYR A 34 -4.30 -13.43 11.41
CA TYR A 34 -3.30 -13.57 10.37
C TYR A 34 -3.56 -12.42 9.41
N LYS A 35 -2.82 -11.31 9.60
CA LYS A 35 -3.01 -10.10 8.81
C LYS A 35 -2.59 -10.45 7.39
N ILE A 36 -3.57 -10.55 6.50
CA ILE A 36 -3.35 -10.88 5.09
C ILE A 36 -2.59 -9.72 4.46
N LYS A 37 -1.32 -9.96 4.14
CA LYS A 37 -0.46 -9.09 3.34
C LYS A 37 -0.45 -9.62 1.90
N GLY A 38 -1.61 -9.64 1.27
CA GLY A 38 -1.79 -10.18 -0.09
C GLY A 38 -2.57 -9.24 -1.01
N PRO A 39 -2.62 -9.54 -2.32
CA PRO A 39 -3.49 -8.83 -3.27
C PRO A 39 -4.95 -8.94 -2.82
N TRP A 40 -5.78 -7.95 -3.15
CA TRP A 40 -7.22 -8.00 -2.88
C TRP A 40 -7.91 -8.90 -3.89
N SER A 41 -8.75 -9.81 -3.40
CA SER A 41 -9.61 -10.63 -4.27
C SER A 41 -10.88 -9.87 -4.67
N ALA A 42 -11.54 -10.34 -5.73
CA ALA A 42 -12.82 -9.79 -6.17
C ALA A 42 -13.93 -9.96 -5.11
N ASP A 43 -13.90 -11.06 -4.36
CA ASP A 43 -14.84 -11.29 -3.25
C ASP A 43 -14.63 -10.27 -2.12
N GLU A 44 -13.37 -10.02 -1.75
CA GLU A 44 -13.04 -9.00 -0.75
C GLU A 44 -13.50 -7.60 -1.20
N ASP A 45 -13.30 -7.26 -2.47
CA ASP A 45 -13.75 -5.99 -3.05
C ASP A 45 -15.27 -5.87 -3.08
N THR A 46 -15.98 -6.96 -3.37
CA THR A 46 -17.46 -7.01 -3.36
C THR A 46 -18.00 -6.79 -1.95
N ILE A 47 -17.42 -7.46 -0.95
CA ILE A 47 -17.77 -7.27 0.46
C ILE A 47 -17.50 -5.82 0.87
N LEU A 48 -16.31 -5.29 0.58
CA LEU A 48 -15.95 -3.91 0.91
C LEU A 48 -16.92 -2.91 0.29
N THR A 49 -17.23 -3.07 -1.00
CA THR A 49 -18.13 -2.18 -1.74
C THR A 49 -19.54 -2.21 -1.16
N ARG A 50 -20.08 -3.42 -0.90
CA ARG A 50 -21.41 -3.58 -0.31
C ARG A 50 -21.53 -2.90 1.06
N PHE A 51 -20.54 -3.09 1.94
CA PHE A 51 -20.58 -2.48 3.27
C PHE A 51 -20.36 -0.97 3.23
N VAL A 52 -19.54 -0.46 2.32
CA VAL A 52 -19.39 0.98 2.11
C VAL A 52 -20.66 1.61 1.56
N GLN A 53 -21.37 0.94 0.64
CA GLN A 53 -22.69 1.42 0.16
C GLN A 53 -23.71 1.45 1.29
N LYS A 54 -23.72 0.44 2.17
CA LYS A 54 -24.69 0.35 3.27
C LYS A 54 -24.42 1.32 4.42
N HIS A 55 -23.15 1.52 4.80
CA HIS A 55 -22.78 2.27 6.01
C HIS A 55 -22.00 3.56 5.75
N GLY A 56 -21.63 3.82 4.50
CA GLY A 56 -20.76 4.92 4.09
C GLY A 56 -19.26 4.67 4.37
N PRO A 57 -18.37 5.44 3.71
CA PRO A 57 -16.92 5.30 3.80
C PRO A 57 -16.33 5.99 5.05
N ARG A 58 -16.90 5.74 6.24
CA ARG A 58 -16.52 6.41 7.50
C ARG A 58 -15.93 5.44 8.51
N ASN A 59 -16.66 4.37 8.82
CA ASN A 59 -16.35 3.47 9.95
C ASN A 59 -15.54 2.24 9.50
N TRP A 60 -14.33 2.47 8.99
CA TRP A 60 -13.47 1.42 8.41
C TRP A 60 -13.16 0.27 9.36
N SER A 61 -12.99 0.55 10.66
CA SER A 61 -12.76 -0.47 11.68
C SER A 61 -13.94 -1.44 11.81
N SER A 62 -15.17 -0.96 11.65
CA SER A 62 -16.36 -1.80 11.63
C SER A 62 -16.43 -2.62 10.35
N ILE A 63 -16.16 -1.98 9.20
CA ILE A 63 -16.17 -2.65 7.89
C ILE A 63 -15.14 -3.79 7.84
N SER A 64 -13.95 -3.59 8.40
CA SER A 64 -12.91 -4.62 8.41
C SER A 64 -13.28 -5.89 9.17
N ARG A 65 -14.27 -5.87 10.07
CA ARG A 65 -14.72 -7.08 10.79
C ARG A 65 -15.35 -8.10 9.84
N TYR A 66 -15.84 -7.66 8.68
CA TYR A 66 -16.47 -8.52 7.68
C TYR A 66 -15.47 -9.06 6.65
N ILE A 67 -14.23 -8.59 6.65
CA ILE A 67 -13.18 -9.01 5.71
C ILE A 67 -12.04 -9.61 6.52
N LYS A 68 -12.06 -10.95 6.65
CA LYS A 68 -11.10 -11.69 7.47
C LYS A 68 -9.66 -11.34 7.07
N GLY A 69 -8.82 -11.04 8.06
CA GLY A 69 -7.40 -10.75 7.84
C GLY A 69 -7.08 -9.36 7.25
N ARG A 70 -8.08 -8.53 6.90
CA ARG A 70 -7.87 -7.13 6.48
C ARG A 70 -8.10 -6.17 7.63
N SER A 71 -7.24 -5.17 7.74
CA SER A 71 -7.43 -4.09 8.72
C SER A 71 -8.30 -2.96 8.15
N GLY A 72 -8.91 -2.16 9.03
CA GLY A 72 -9.66 -0.96 8.61
C GLY A 72 -8.81 0.01 7.77
N LYS A 73 -7.52 0.16 8.11
CA LYS A 73 -6.56 0.93 7.30
C LYS A 73 -6.42 0.36 5.88
N SER A 74 -6.33 -0.96 5.76
CA SER A 74 -6.26 -1.63 4.45
C SER A 74 -7.53 -1.42 3.65
N CYS A 75 -8.71 -1.53 4.29
CA CYS A 75 -10.00 -1.29 3.65
C CYS A 75 -10.13 0.14 3.12
N ARG A 76 -9.79 1.14 3.96
CA ARG A 76 -9.78 2.55 3.54
C ARG A 76 -8.86 2.78 2.35
N LEU A 77 -7.63 2.24 2.41
CA LEU A 77 -6.65 2.42 1.34
C LEU A 77 -7.14 1.79 0.03
N ARG A 78 -7.71 0.58 0.07
CA ARG A 78 -8.29 -0.08 -1.09
C ARG A 78 -9.43 0.74 -1.69
N TRP A 79 -10.34 1.21 -0.85
CA TRP A 79 -11.45 2.04 -1.28
C TRP A 79 -11.00 3.34 -1.94
N CYS A 80 -10.20 4.14 -1.23
CA CYS A 80 -9.78 5.46 -1.71
C CYS A 80 -8.91 5.40 -2.97
N ASN A 81 -8.17 4.31 -3.18
CA ASN A 81 -7.26 4.20 -4.31
C ASN A 81 -7.83 3.44 -5.51
N GLN A 82 -8.86 2.60 -5.35
CA GLN A 82 -9.28 1.66 -6.40
C GLN A 82 -10.79 1.38 -6.49
N LEU A 83 -11.57 1.42 -5.40
CA LEU A 83 -13.00 1.04 -5.48
C LEU A 83 -13.97 2.22 -5.48
N SER A 84 -13.53 3.36 -4.96
CA SER A 84 -14.36 4.56 -4.94
C SER A 84 -14.74 4.96 -6.37
N PRO A 85 -16.02 5.26 -6.67
CA PRO A 85 -16.47 5.64 -8.01
C PRO A 85 -15.79 6.92 -8.54
N ASN A 86 -15.31 7.76 -7.62
CA ASN A 86 -14.55 8.96 -7.96
C ASN A 86 -13.14 8.65 -8.50
N VAL A 87 -12.68 7.40 -8.52
CA VAL A 87 -11.35 7.03 -9.01
C VAL A 87 -11.45 6.57 -10.45
N HIS A 88 -10.68 7.20 -11.34
CA HIS A 88 -10.64 6.87 -12.75
C HIS A 88 -9.50 5.90 -13.08
N HIS A 89 -9.85 4.78 -13.72
CA HIS A 89 -8.92 3.68 -14.03
C HIS A 89 -8.37 3.75 -15.46
N ARG A 90 -8.85 4.70 -16.27
CA ARG A 90 -8.38 4.91 -17.63
C ARG A 90 -6.89 5.30 -17.68
N PRO A 91 -6.20 5.06 -18.81
CA PRO A 91 -4.84 5.57 -19.01
C PRO A 91 -4.72 7.08 -18.78
N PHE A 92 -3.54 7.55 -18.37
CA PHE A 92 -3.26 8.98 -18.30
C PHE A 92 -3.24 9.58 -19.70
N SER A 93 -3.94 10.71 -19.86
CA SER A 93 -3.96 11.50 -21.08
C SER A 93 -2.75 12.42 -21.14
N GLN A 94 -2.42 12.91 -22.34
CA GLN A 94 -1.32 13.87 -22.52
C GLN A 94 -1.56 15.19 -21.77
N ALA A 95 -2.82 15.63 -21.65
CA ALA A 95 -3.17 16.80 -20.85
C ALA A 95 -2.82 16.58 -19.36
N GLU A 96 -3.18 15.41 -18.81
CA GLU A 96 -2.82 15.04 -17.44
C GLU A 96 -1.29 14.92 -17.29
N ASP A 97 -0.58 14.37 -18.28
CA ASP A 97 0.89 14.31 -18.29
C ASP A 97 1.50 15.71 -18.17
N HIS A 98 1.02 16.68 -18.96
CA HIS A 98 1.50 18.05 -18.92
C HIS A 98 1.26 18.70 -17.55
N THR A 99 0.07 18.52 -16.97
CA THR A 99 -0.24 19.00 -15.62
C THR A 99 0.69 18.38 -14.57
N ILE A 100 0.94 17.06 -14.64
CA ILE A 100 1.83 16.37 -13.70
C ILE A 100 3.27 16.90 -13.82
N LEU A 101 3.76 17.09 -15.05
CA LEU A 101 5.11 17.60 -15.29
C LEU A 101 5.29 19.03 -14.75
N ALA A 102 4.35 19.94 -15.07
CA ALA A 102 4.41 21.33 -14.61
C ALA A 102 4.27 21.43 -13.09
N ALA A 103 3.32 20.68 -12.51
CA ALA A 103 3.11 20.64 -11.07
C ALA A 103 4.28 19.99 -10.33
N HIS A 104 4.92 18.95 -10.88
CA HIS A 104 6.11 18.34 -10.28
C HIS A 104 7.32 19.28 -10.32
N ALA A 105 7.52 20.05 -11.40
CA ALA A 105 8.57 21.07 -11.44
C ALA A 105 8.41 22.13 -10.35
N THR A 106 7.17 22.47 -9.99
CA THR A 106 6.85 23.48 -8.97
C THR A 106 6.83 22.89 -7.55
N PHE A 107 6.24 21.70 -7.39
CA PHE A 107 5.92 21.11 -6.08
C PHE A 107 6.76 19.90 -5.70
N GLY A 108 7.58 19.36 -6.59
CA GLY A 108 8.31 18.11 -6.39
C GLY A 108 7.39 16.93 -6.10
N ASN A 109 7.81 16.06 -5.17
CA ASN A 109 7.10 14.81 -4.84
C ASN A 109 5.87 15.01 -3.91
N ARG A 110 5.23 16.17 -3.95
CA ARG A 110 4.00 16.47 -3.19
C ARG A 110 2.77 15.88 -3.90
N TRP A 111 2.68 14.56 -3.99
CA TRP A 111 1.69 13.84 -4.79
C TRP A 111 0.24 14.19 -4.47
N ALA A 112 -0.10 14.36 -3.19
CA ALA A 112 -1.44 14.78 -2.77
C ALA A 112 -1.80 16.19 -3.27
N THR A 113 -0.82 17.10 -3.36
CA THR A 113 -1.03 18.42 -3.97
C THR A 113 -1.24 18.32 -5.46
N ILE A 114 -0.44 17.51 -6.15
CA ILE A 114 -0.57 17.33 -7.60
C ILE A 114 -1.90 16.65 -7.96
N ALA A 115 -2.31 15.62 -7.20
CA ALA A 115 -3.57 14.91 -7.43
C ALA A 115 -4.81 15.81 -7.29
N ARG A 116 -4.75 16.86 -6.46
CA ARG A 116 -5.85 17.85 -6.38
C ARG A 116 -6.08 18.61 -7.68
N LEU A 117 -5.09 18.69 -8.57
CA LEU A 117 -5.19 19.31 -9.89
C LEU A 117 -5.76 18.37 -10.96
N LEU A 118 -5.97 17.09 -10.62
CA LEU A 118 -6.31 16.03 -11.57
C LEU A 118 -7.60 15.33 -11.12
N PRO A 119 -8.76 15.75 -11.66
CA PRO A 119 -10.04 15.20 -11.24
C PRO A 119 -10.10 13.68 -11.48
N GLY A 120 -10.43 12.97 -10.42
CA GLY A 120 -10.52 11.51 -10.41
C GLY A 120 -9.19 10.75 -10.41
N ARG A 121 -8.06 11.44 -10.22
CA ARG A 121 -6.76 10.79 -9.98
C ARG A 121 -6.37 10.87 -8.51
N THR A 122 -5.82 9.77 -8.00
CA THR A 122 -5.32 9.69 -6.63
C THR A 122 -3.83 10.04 -6.58
N ASP A 123 -3.35 10.46 -5.42
CA ASP A 123 -1.93 10.71 -5.16
C ASP A 123 -1.08 9.47 -5.49
N ASN A 124 -1.60 8.28 -5.16
CA ASN A 124 -0.95 7.03 -5.51
C ASN A 124 -0.88 6.79 -7.03
N ALA A 125 -1.96 7.09 -7.76
CA ALA A 125 -1.97 6.98 -9.23
C ALA A 125 -0.95 7.92 -9.89
N VAL A 126 -0.88 9.18 -9.43
CA VAL A 126 0.07 10.18 -9.94
C VAL A 126 1.51 9.75 -9.68
N LYS A 127 1.84 9.34 -8.45
CA LYS A 127 3.17 8.84 -8.09
C LYS A 127 3.56 7.63 -8.95
N ASN A 128 2.63 6.69 -9.14
CA ASN A 128 2.89 5.50 -9.94
C ASN A 128 3.18 5.87 -11.40
N HIS A 129 2.35 6.72 -12.01
CA HIS A 129 2.53 7.18 -13.38
C HIS A 129 3.85 7.94 -13.58
N TRP A 130 4.23 8.75 -12.60
CA TRP A 130 5.54 9.40 -12.61
C TRP A 130 6.68 8.38 -12.67
N ASN A 131 6.66 7.38 -11.80
CA ASN A 131 7.74 6.38 -11.70
C ASN A 131 7.79 5.41 -12.89
N SER A 132 6.64 5.04 -13.46
CA SER A 132 6.58 4.08 -14.58
C SER A 132 6.85 4.73 -15.94
N SER A 133 6.43 6.00 -16.10
CA SER A 133 6.27 6.63 -17.43
C SER A 133 7.08 7.92 -17.56
N LEU A 134 6.87 8.90 -16.67
CA LEU A 134 7.37 10.26 -16.87
C LEU A 134 8.83 10.42 -16.47
N LYS A 135 9.30 9.74 -15.42
CA LYS A 135 10.72 9.77 -15.00
C LYS A 135 11.64 9.31 -16.13
N ARG A 136 11.19 8.30 -16.90
CA ARG A 136 11.95 7.82 -18.06
C ARG A 136 11.96 8.81 -19.22
N ARG A 137 10.80 9.37 -19.51
CA ARG A 137 10.65 10.39 -20.56
C ARG A 137 11.50 11.65 -20.28
N GLN A 138 11.66 12.04 -19.01
CA GLN A 138 12.51 13.16 -18.61
C GLN A 138 13.99 12.88 -18.82
N HIS A 139 14.50 11.70 -18.41
CA HIS A 139 15.90 11.37 -18.68
C HIS A 139 16.19 11.36 -20.19
N TRP A 140 15.27 10.80 -20.98
CA TRP A 140 15.39 10.69 -22.43
C TRP A 140 15.44 12.07 -23.09
N LYS A 141 14.51 12.95 -22.71
CA LYS A 141 14.45 14.34 -23.22
C LYS A 141 15.71 15.12 -22.84
N SER A 142 16.25 14.93 -21.64
CA SER A 142 17.51 15.56 -21.22
C SER A 142 18.71 15.04 -22.01
N THR A 143 18.81 13.72 -22.23
CA THR A 143 19.89 13.14 -23.06
C THR A 143 19.81 13.57 -24.53
N HIS A 144 18.62 13.61 -25.12
CA HIS A 144 18.47 13.99 -26.53
C HIS A 144 18.73 15.48 -26.75
N ARG A 145 18.29 16.35 -25.81
CA ARG A 145 18.57 17.79 -25.88
C ARG A 145 20.05 18.13 -25.64
N ALA A 146 20.78 17.29 -24.89
CA ALA A 146 22.22 17.40 -24.75
C ALA A 146 22.99 16.97 -26.01
N MET A 147 22.42 16.07 -26.83
CA MET A 147 23.00 15.66 -28.12
C MET A 147 22.73 16.66 -29.25
N GLU A 148 21.60 17.37 -29.25
CA GLU A 148 21.29 18.38 -30.29
C GLU A 148 21.89 19.77 -30.00
N GLY A 149 22.45 20.01 -28.81
CA GLY A 149 23.10 21.27 -28.43
C GLY A 149 24.63 21.29 -28.55
N GLY A 150 25.24 20.21 -29.04
CA GLY A 150 26.67 20.14 -29.30
C GLY A 150 26.98 20.47 -30.76
N GLU A 151 27.52 21.65 -31.02
CA GLU A 151 28.13 22.01 -32.30
C GLU A 151 29.16 20.92 -32.67
N ALA A 152 28.95 20.27 -33.81
CA ALA A 152 29.83 19.22 -34.31
C ALA A 152 31.17 19.85 -34.74
N PRO A 153 32.33 19.44 -34.20
CA PRO A 153 33.59 19.71 -34.88
C PRO A 153 33.61 18.88 -36.17
N SER A 154 33.50 19.59 -37.28
CA SER A 154 33.63 19.06 -38.63
C SER A 154 35.05 18.52 -38.84
N THR A 155 35.26 17.21 -38.67
CA THR A 155 36.35 16.47 -39.35
C THR A 155 36.14 14.96 -39.28
N ALA A 156 36.30 14.35 -40.46
CA ALA A 156 36.76 12.99 -40.75
C ALA A 156 35.77 11.81 -40.75
N LEU A 157 35.46 11.39 -41.99
CA LEU A 157 35.22 10.00 -42.43
C LEU A 157 36.00 8.95 -41.61
N THR A 158 35.34 7.84 -41.24
CA THR A 158 35.76 6.46 -41.61
C THR A 158 34.71 5.43 -41.14
N LEU A 159 34.32 4.56 -42.07
CA LEU A 159 33.43 3.41 -41.91
C LEU A 159 33.98 2.34 -40.96
N ALA A 160 33.11 1.75 -40.12
CA ALA A 160 33.08 0.30 -39.86
C ALA A 160 31.76 -0.12 -39.17
N PRO A 161 31.04 -1.16 -39.64
CA PRO A 161 29.89 -1.73 -38.93
C PRO A 161 30.31 -2.73 -37.83
N PRO A 162 29.53 -2.90 -36.75
CA PRO A 162 29.86 -3.85 -35.69
C PRO A 162 29.55 -5.29 -36.11
N VAL A 163 30.56 -6.15 -36.01
CA VAL A 163 30.46 -7.61 -36.20
C VAL A 163 29.55 -8.20 -35.12
N ARG A 164 28.42 -8.79 -35.54
CA ARG A 164 27.55 -9.58 -34.67
C ARG A 164 28.21 -10.92 -34.35
N LYS A 165 28.51 -11.18 -33.08
CA LYS A 165 28.96 -12.52 -32.62
C LYS A 165 27.78 -13.49 -32.68
N ARG A 166 27.88 -14.48 -33.58
CA ARG A 166 27.02 -15.66 -33.70
C ARG A 166 27.18 -16.51 -32.44
N MET A 167 26.08 -16.78 -31.75
CA MET A 167 26.03 -17.76 -30.67
C MET A 167 25.74 -19.12 -31.31
N SER A 168 26.71 -20.02 -31.31
CA SER A 168 26.56 -21.40 -31.76
C SER A 168 25.89 -22.23 -30.67
N SER A 169 24.74 -22.78 -31.02
CA SER A 169 24.06 -23.88 -30.34
C SER A 169 24.93 -25.14 -30.30
N THR A 170 25.10 -25.73 -29.12
CA THR A 170 25.52 -27.13 -28.96
C THR A 170 24.42 -27.89 -28.24
N LEU A 171 23.75 -28.77 -28.99
CA LEU A 171 23.02 -29.91 -28.47
C LEU A 171 24.02 -30.89 -27.83
N SER A 172 23.65 -31.49 -26.70
CA SER A 172 24.24 -32.75 -26.25
C SER A 172 23.13 -33.63 -25.69
N SER A 173 23.23 -34.90 -26.05
CA SER A 173 22.24 -35.98 -25.99
C SER A 173 21.80 -36.38 -24.59
#